data_AF-A0A8S3ZL12-F1
#
_entry.id   AF-A0A8S3ZL12-F1
#
_cell.length_a   1.000
_cell.length_b   1.000
_cell.length_c   1.000
_cell.angle_alpha   90.00
_cell.angle_beta   90.00
_cell.angle_gamma   90.00
#
_symmetry.space_group_name_H-M   'P 1'
#
loop_
_entity.id
_entity.type
_entity.pdbx_description
1 polymer ?
#
loop_
_entity_poly.entity_id
_entity_poly.type
_entity_poly.pdbx_seq_one_letter_code
_entity_poly.pdbx_strand_id
1 'polypeptide(L)'
;NRLGEIRNDHDPNNTFEGDNNVILQQTSLYLLSFLEDATSGRSIKTPLGSVNFLSDLPRRLQSKFTAGSIAECLDPTVTLEAYKWLVCYLLVESNRRLTEQTQAGKDSFTARNDSQAYYCRSLALAYIEHDVLERFVKATREKNDEPTPEKLRPVLNKLCALFGLWSIEKHIATLYQGGYIVGGDPPWFIKEAILQLCQEIKPDAVSLVDAVAPPDFILNSPIGSSDGQIYKNLYGAMMQGSKALERATYWREAVTPPTKLPQAKL
;
A
#
# COMPACT_ATOMS: atom_id res chain seq x y z
N ASN A 1 -12.26 20.86 -7.36
CA ASN A 1 -11.53 19.97 -6.42
C ASN A 1 -10.66 18.92 -7.11
N ARG A 2 -10.74 18.73 -8.44
CA ARG A 2 -9.82 17.92 -9.28
C ARG A 2 -9.55 16.46 -8.93
N LEU A 3 -10.08 15.92 -7.84
CA LEU A 3 -9.90 14.51 -7.45
C LEU A 3 -10.27 13.54 -8.58
N GLY A 4 -11.33 13.83 -9.35
CA GLY A 4 -11.72 13.02 -10.50
C GLY A 4 -10.72 13.08 -11.67
N GLU A 5 -10.20 14.27 -11.97
CA GLU A 5 -9.16 14.47 -13.00
C GLU A 5 -7.87 13.76 -12.59
N ILE A 6 -7.38 14.02 -11.38
CA ILE A 6 -6.16 13.41 -10.83
C ILE A 6 -6.26 11.87 -10.87
N ARG A 7 -7.40 11.31 -10.45
CA ARG A 7 -7.62 9.86 -10.54
C ARG A 7 -7.53 9.37 -11.99
N ASN A 8 -8.21 10.04 -12.93
CA ASN A 8 -8.23 9.63 -14.33
C ASN A 8 -6.85 9.77 -14.98
N ASP A 9 -6.06 10.76 -14.61
CA ASP A 9 -4.69 10.96 -15.10
C ASP A 9 -3.73 9.90 -14.56
N HIS A 10 -3.97 9.40 -13.34
CA HIS A 10 -3.18 8.32 -12.73
C HIS A 10 -3.61 6.91 -13.12
N ASP A 11 -4.85 6.71 -13.56
CA ASP A 11 -5.39 5.38 -13.90
C ASP A 11 -4.53 4.63 -14.94
N PRO A 12 -4.03 5.28 -16.02
CA PRO A 12 -3.13 4.66 -16.98
C PRO A 12 -1.81 4.16 -16.40
N ASN A 13 -1.34 4.69 -15.25
CA ASN A 13 -0.08 4.26 -14.61
C ASN A 13 -0.12 2.80 -14.14
N ASN A 14 -1.31 2.19 -14.07
CA ASN A 14 -1.45 0.78 -13.72
C ASN A 14 -1.14 -0.18 -14.89
N THR A 15 -1.00 0.36 -16.11
CA THR A 15 -0.87 -0.41 -17.35
C THR A 15 0.31 0.07 -18.19
N PHE A 16 0.58 1.37 -18.20
CA PHE A 16 1.70 1.97 -18.92
C PHE A 16 3.04 1.55 -18.29
N GLU A 17 4.08 1.34 -19.11
CA GLU A 17 5.40 0.78 -18.73
C GLU A 17 5.40 -0.66 -18.18
N GLY A 18 4.25 -1.31 -18.14
CA GLY A 18 4.10 -2.72 -17.79
C GLY A 18 2.82 -2.92 -16.98
N ASP A 19 2.00 -3.89 -17.36
CA ASP A 19 0.80 -4.22 -16.60
C ASP A 19 1.17 -4.63 -15.16
N ASN A 20 0.50 -4.03 -14.18
CA ASN A 20 0.78 -4.29 -12.77
C ASN A 20 0.73 -5.79 -12.41
N ASN A 21 -0.15 -6.59 -13.01
CA ASN A 21 -0.20 -8.03 -12.73
C ASN A 21 1.03 -8.74 -13.30
N VAL A 22 1.52 -8.34 -14.47
CA VAL A 22 2.75 -8.88 -15.08
C VAL A 22 3.97 -8.50 -14.24
N ILE A 23 4.04 -7.26 -13.73
CA ILE A 23 5.14 -6.83 -12.83
C ILE A 23 5.13 -7.65 -11.53
N LEU A 24 3.96 -7.90 -10.94
CA LEU A 24 3.84 -8.75 -9.75
C LEU A 24 4.25 -10.20 -10.06
N GLN A 25 3.91 -10.74 -11.23
CA GLN A 25 4.37 -12.05 -11.66
C GLN A 25 5.90 -12.12 -11.72
N GLN A 26 6.55 -11.15 -12.37
CA GLN A 26 8.01 -11.10 -12.47
C GLN A 26 8.67 -10.96 -11.09
N THR A 27 8.10 -10.14 -10.21
CA THR A 27 8.58 -9.96 -8.84
C THR A 27 8.53 -11.26 -8.06
N SER A 28 7.42 -12.01 -8.15
CA SER A 28 7.29 -13.30 -7.48
C SER A 28 8.30 -14.34 -8.00
N LEU A 29 8.57 -14.37 -9.32
CA LEU A 29 9.55 -15.26 -9.92
C LEU A 29 10.99 -14.90 -9.50
N TYR A 30 11.29 -13.61 -9.42
CA TYR A 30 12.55 -13.12 -8.88
C TYR A 30 12.77 -13.62 -7.45
N LEU A 31 11.75 -13.52 -6.58
CA LEU A 31 11.83 -14.03 -5.21
C LEU A 31 12.00 -15.55 -5.15
N LEU A 32 11.22 -16.29 -5.95
CA LEU A 32 11.32 -17.76 -6.03
C LEU A 32 12.71 -18.25 -6.45
N SER A 33 13.44 -17.45 -7.23
CA SER A 33 14.81 -17.81 -7.66
C SER A 33 15.80 -17.94 -6.49
N PHE A 34 15.52 -17.30 -5.34
CA PHE A 34 16.36 -17.38 -4.14
C PHE A 34 15.96 -18.49 -3.17
N LEU A 35 14.87 -19.23 -3.43
CA LEU A 35 14.32 -20.16 -2.46
C LEU A 35 15.33 -21.24 -2.05
N GLU A 36 16.07 -21.81 -3.00
CA GLU A 36 17.03 -22.88 -2.73
C GLU A 36 18.17 -22.39 -1.82
N ASP A 37 18.69 -21.19 -2.10
CA ASP A 37 19.69 -20.54 -1.24
C ASP A 37 19.13 -20.25 0.15
N ALA A 38 17.93 -19.65 0.22
CA ALA A 38 17.28 -19.24 1.46
C ALA A 38 16.96 -20.43 2.37
N THR A 39 16.38 -21.50 1.81
CA THR A 39 16.04 -22.73 2.55
C THR A 39 17.27 -23.49 3.04
N SER A 40 18.37 -23.44 2.30
CA SER A 40 19.66 -24.01 2.69
C SER A 40 20.44 -23.12 3.68
N GLY A 41 19.93 -21.93 4.03
CA GLY A 41 20.63 -20.95 4.87
C GLY A 41 21.91 -20.39 4.23
N ARG A 42 22.01 -20.43 2.89
CA ARG A 42 23.14 -19.83 2.17
C ARG A 42 23.02 -18.31 2.23
N SER A 43 24.16 -17.63 2.27
CA SER A 43 24.19 -16.17 2.30
C SER A 43 23.72 -15.60 0.97
N ILE A 44 22.62 -14.84 1.01
CA ILE A 44 22.09 -14.08 -0.12
C ILE A 44 22.58 -12.65 0.01
N LYS A 45 23.25 -12.15 -1.03
CA LYS A 45 23.73 -10.77 -1.12
C LYS A 45 23.37 -10.19 -2.49
N THR A 46 22.53 -9.17 -2.49
CA THR A 46 22.22 -8.37 -3.68
C THR A 46 22.76 -6.95 -3.56
N PRO A 47 23.04 -6.23 -4.68
CA PRO A 47 23.61 -4.88 -4.63
C PRO A 47 22.82 -3.88 -3.79
N LEU A 48 21.48 -4.00 -3.78
CA LEU A 48 20.60 -3.13 -2.99
C LEU A 48 20.21 -3.73 -1.63
N GLY A 49 20.62 -4.97 -1.35
CA GLY A 49 20.34 -5.68 -0.11
C GLY A 49 18.87 -6.06 0.15
N SER A 50 17.96 -5.77 -0.78
CA SER A 50 16.50 -5.86 -0.60
C SER A 50 15.96 -7.27 -0.32
N VAL A 51 16.73 -8.31 -0.59
CA VAL A 51 16.37 -9.72 -0.34
C VAL A 51 17.36 -10.42 0.60
N ASN A 52 18.35 -9.71 1.14
CA ASN A 52 19.40 -10.33 1.97
C ASN A 52 18.81 -11.00 3.23
N PHE A 53 17.69 -10.47 3.73
CA PHE A 53 16.99 -11.02 4.90
C PHE A 53 16.50 -12.46 4.69
N LEU A 54 16.35 -12.92 3.44
CA LEU A 54 15.98 -14.29 3.11
C LEU A 54 17.06 -15.32 3.51
N SER A 55 18.31 -14.88 3.72
CA SER A 55 19.38 -15.76 4.24
C SER A 55 19.01 -16.40 5.58
N ASP A 56 18.18 -15.71 6.37
CA ASP A 56 17.71 -16.16 7.69
C ASP A 56 16.38 -16.92 7.62
N LEU A 57 15.88 -17.29 6.44
CA LEU A 57 14.54 -17.88 6.25
C LEU A 57 14.24 -19.02 7.24
N PRO A 58 15.12 -20.03 7.48
CA PRO A 58 14.82 -21.13 8.39
C PRO A 58 14.60 -20.66 9.83
N ARG A 59 15.43 -19.71 10.30
CA ARG A 59 15.32 -19.11 11.63
C ARG A 59 14.07 -18.25 11.74
N ARG A 60 13.75 -17.47 10.70
CA ARG A 60 12.56 -16.61 10.67
C ARG A 60 11.30 -17.43 10.78
N LEU A 61 11.14 -18.51 10.01
CA LEU A 61 9.93 -19.34 10.07
C LEU A 61 9.66 -19.96 11.47
N GLN A 62 10.69 -20.08 12.32
CA GLN A 62 10.54 -20.54 13.71
C GLN A 62 10.15 -19.41 14.69
N SER A 63 10.37 -18.15 14.33
CA SER A 63 10.03 -17.01 15.17
C SER A 63 8.51 -16.80 15.31
N LYS A 64 8.13 -16.02 16.32
CA LYS A 64 6.76 -15.64 16.63
C LYS A 64 6.68 -14.12 16.80
N PHE A 65 5.47 -13.60 16.73
CA PHE A 65 5.21 -12.20 17.04
C PHE A 65 5.67 -11.89 18.47
N THR A 66 6.55 -10.90 18.62
CA THR A 66 7.27 -10.64 19.87
C THR A 66 6.64 -9.57 20.75
N ALA A 67 5.84 -8.66 20.18
CA ALA A 67 5.28 -7.56 20.97
C ALA A 67 4.18 -8.06 21.93
N GLY A 68 4.41 -7.85 23.22
CA GLY A 68 3.51 -8.20 24.31
C GLY A 68 2.65 -7.04 24.82
N SER A 69 2.77 -5.86 24.22
CA SER A 69 2.00 -4.68 24.60
C SER A 69 1.79 -3.71 23.43
N ILE A 70 0.83 -2.79 23.60
CA ILE A 70 0.58 -1.70 22.65
C ILE A 70 1.84 -0.84 22.45
N ALA A 71 2.57 -0.54 23.53
CA ALA A 71 3.76 0.32 23.49
C ALA A 71 4.90 -0.30 22.65
N GLU A 72 5.07 -1.62 22.70
CA GLU A 72 6.06 -2.32 21.87
C GLU A 72 5.68 -2.29 20.39
N CYS A 73 4.38 -2.38 20.05
CA CYS A 73 3.90 -2.26 18.67
C CYS A 73 4.19 -0.90 18.02
N LEU A 74 4.44 0.15 18.83
CA LEU A 74 4.79 1.48 18.30
C LEU A 74 6.21 1.54 17.72
N ASP A 75 7.06 0.55 17.99
CA ASP A 75 8.35 0.43 17.33
C ASP A 75 8.18 -0.17 15.92
N PRO A 76 8.52 0.58 14.84
CA PRO A 76 8.46 0.07 13.47
C PRO A 76 9.25 -1.22 13.24
N THR A 77 10.27 -1.52 14.08
CA THR A 77 11.06 -2.75 13.93
C THR A 77 10.21 -4.01 14.16
N VAL A 78 9.17 -3.95 15.00
CA VAL A 78 8.25 -5.07 15.26
C VAL A 78 7.51 -5.45 13.98
N THR A 79 6.95 -4.46 13.28
CA THR A 79 6.23 -4.70 12.02
C THR A 79 7.16 -5.08 10.89
N LEU A 80 8.38 -4.54 10.86
CA LEU A 80 9.41 -4.92 9.88
C LEU A 80 9.79 -6.40 10.01
N GLU A 81 10.01 -6.90 11.23
CA GLU A 81 10.32 -8.32 11.44
C GLU A 81 9.12 -9.22 11.11
N ALA A 82 7.89 -8.76 11.38
CA ALA A 82 6.67 -9.45 10.96
C ALA A 82 6.55 -9.56 9.42
N TYR A 83 6.90 -8.49 8.69
CA TYR A 83 6.93 -8.51 7.23
C TYR A 83 8.01 -9.44 6.68
N LYS A 84 9.22 -9.44 7.25
CA LYS A 84 10.28 -10.39 6.85
C LYS A 84 9.81 -11.83 7.03
N TRP A 85 9.14 -12.12 8.15
CA TRP A 85 8.53 -13.42 8.38
C TRP A 85 7.46 -13.74 7.33
N LEU A 86 6.54 -12.82 7.07
CA LEU A 86 5.43 -12.99 6.13
C LEU A 86 5.94 -13.29 4.72
N VAL A 87 6.96 -12.57 4.27
CA VAL A 87 7.58 -12.81 2.96
C VAL A 87 8.22 -14.19 2.91
N CYS A 88 8.97 -14.60 3.95
CA CYS A 88 9.53 -15.96 4.02
C CYS A 88 8.44 -17.05 3.98
N TYR A 89 7.34 -16.85 4.72
CA TYR A 89 6.22 -17.80 4.75
C TYR A 89 5.54 -17.91 3.37
N LEU A 90 5.18 -16.78 2.77
CA LEU A 90 4.56 -16.74 1.45
C LEU A 90 5.47 -17.26 0.35
N LEU A 91 6.79 -17.11 0.49
CA LEU A 91 7.78 -17.63 -0.46
C LEU A 91 7.73 -19.17 -0.49
N VAL A 92 7.73 -19.81 0.68
CA VAL A 92 7.63 -21.27 0.82
C VAL A 92 6.27 -21.76 0.33
N GLU A 93 5.17 -21.11 0.72
CA GLU A 93 3.81 -21.50 0.30
C GLU A 93 3.61 -21.36 -1.21
N SER A 94 4.14 -20.29 -1.82
CA SER A 94 4.07 -20.09 -3.27
C SER A 94 4.83 -21.16 -4.03
N ASN A 95 6.01 -21.56 -3.54
CA ASN A 95 6.74 -22.65 -4.16
C ASN A 95 6.06 -24.01 -3.96
N ARG A 96 5.48 -24.26 -2.79
CA ARG A 96 4.69 -25.47 -2.53
C ARG A 96 3.56 -25.57 -3.55
N ARG A 97 2.81 -24.48 -3.74
CA ARG A 97 1.73 -24.43 -4.73
C ARG A 97 2.22 -24.69 -6.16
N LEU A 98 3.31 -24.04 -6.55
CA LEU A 98 3.90 -24.25 -7.88
C LEU A 98 4.33 -25.71 -8.09
N THR A 99 4.97 -26.30 -7.08
CA THR A 99 5.39 -27.70 -7.10
C THR A 99 4.20 -28.65 -7.25
N GLU A 100 3.10 -28.41 -6.52
CA GLU A 100 1.85 -29.19 -6.66
C GLU A 100 1.29 -29.11 -8.09
N GLN A 101 1.29 -27.92 -8.71
CA GLN A 101 0.80 -27.78 -10.08
C GLN A 101 1.69 -28.53 -11.08
N THR A 102 3.01 -28.47 -10.92
CA THR A 102 3.96 -29.21 -11.78
C THR A 102 3.82 -30.71 -11.58
N GLN A 103 3.68 -31.19 -10.34
CA GLN A 103 3.47 -32.61 -10.03
C GLN A 103 2.13 -33.13 -10.54
N ALA A 104 1.13 -32.27 -10.69
CA ALA A 104 -0.14 -32.59 -11.36
C ALA A 104 -0.01 -32.71 -12.89
N GLY A 105 1.20 -32.63 -13.44
CA GLY A 105 1.48 -32.82 -14.88
C GLY A 105 1.19 -31.60 -15.75
N LYS A 106 0.96 -30.43 -15.16
CA LYS A 106 0.76 -29.19 -15.91
C LYS A 106 2.09 -28.69 -16.51
N ASP A 107 2.02 -28.13 -17.70
CA ASP A 107 3.16 -27.45 -18.31
C ASP A 107 3.59 -26.22 -17.48
N SER A 108 4.81 -25.73 -17.72
CA SER A 108 5.38 -24.64 -16.92
C SER A 108 4.57 -23.35 -16.97
N PHE A 109 3.90 -23.04 -18.08
CA PHE A 109 3.12 -21.81 -18.19
C PHE A 109 1.84 -21.93 -17.36
N THR A 110 1.08 -23.01 -17.55
CA THR A 110 -0.16 -23.26 -16.81
C THR A 110 0.10 -23.38 -15.31
N ALA A 111 1.16 -24.10 -14.89
CA ALA A 111 1.51 -24.25 -13.48
C ALA A 111 1.82 -22.89 -12.80
N ARG A 112 2.53 -21.99 -13.50
CA ARG A 112 2.83 -20.64 -13.00
C ARG A 112 1.58 -19.77 -12.91
N ASN A 113 0.72 -19.81 -13.93
CA ASN A 113 -0.52 -19.06 -13.95
C ASN A 113 -1.46 -19.47 -12.82
N ASP A 114 -1.64 -20.79 -12.62
CA ASP A 114 -2.53 -21.35 -11.60
C ASP A 114 -1.99 -21.21 -10.17
N SER A 115 -0.73 -20.77 -10.03
CA SER A 115 -0.09 -20.42 -8.77
C SER A 115 -0.09 -18.91 -8.49
N GLN A 116 -0.68 -18.08 -9.36
CA GLN A 116 -0.70 -16.63 -9.15
C GLN A 116 -1.68 -16.18 -8.06
N ALA A 117 -2.94 -16.55 -8.21
CA ALA A 117 -4.00 -16.13 -7.31
C ALA A 117 -3.73 -16.65 -5.89
N TYR A 118 -3.78 -15.76 -4.90
CA TYR A 118 -3.55 -16.02 -3.48
C TYR A 118 -2.13 -16.45 -3.05
N TYR A 119 -1.24 -16.84 -3.97
CA TYR A 119 0.13 -17.24 -3.66
C TYR A 119 1.16 -16.24 -4.21
N CYS A 120 1.62 -16.41 -5.45
CA CYS A 120 2.70 -15.58 -6.01
C CYS A 120 2.37 -14.08 -6.02
N ARG A 121 1.11 -13.71 -6.27
CA ARG A 121 0.66 -12.32 -6.20
C ARG A 121 0.75 -11.76 -4.77
N SER A 122 0.33 -12.54 -3.78
CA SER A 122 0.38 -12.16 -2.36
C SER A 122 1.84 -12.01 -1.89
N LEU A 123 2.72 -12.93 -2.32
CA LEU A 123 4.16 -12.87 -2.07
C LEU A 123 4.76 -11.56 -2.60
N ALA A 124 4.49 -11.23 -3.87
CA ALA A 124 5.02 -10.01 -4.49
C ALA A 124 4.56 -8.74 -3.76
N LEU A 125 3.27 -8.65 -3.40
CA LEU A 125 2.75 -7.50 -2.66
C LEU A 125 3.34 -7.39 -1.26
N ALA A 126 3.40 -8.50 -0.50
CA ALA A 126 4.00 -8.50 0.83
C ALA A 126 5.49 -8.11 0.79
N TYR A 127 6.22 -8.52 -0.25
CA TYR A 127 7.61 -8.12 -0.47
C TYR A 127 7.76 -6.63 -0.76
N ILE A 128 6.90 -6.06 -1.61
CA ILE A 128 6.95 -4.62 -1.92
C ILE A 128 6.59 -3.78 -0.69
N GLU A 129 5.56 -4.17 0.07
CA GLU A 129 5.20 -3.52 1.32
C GLU A 129 6.35 -3.61 2.34
N HIS A 130 7.03 -4.76 2.44
CA HIS A 130 8.25 -4.93 3.23
C HIS A 130 9.36 -3.97 2.78
N ASP A 131 9.69 -3.92 1.49
CA ASP A 131 10.78 -3.08 0.97
C ASP A 131 10.49 -1.59 1.22
N VAL A 132 9.23 -1.15 1.06
CA VAL A 132 8.80 0.21 1.42
C VAL A 132 8.99 0.47 2.91
N LEU A 133 8.56 -0.45 3.78
CA LEU A 133 8.69 -0.32 5.23
C LEU A 133 10.17 -0.29 5.64
N GLU A 134 11.01 -1.19 5.12
CA GLU A 134 12.44 -1.26 5.42
C GLU A 134 13.15 0.05 5.03
N ARG A 135 12.85 0.58 3.85
CA ARG A 135 13.37 1.89 3.41
C ARG A 135 12.88 3.03 4.29
N PHE A 136 11.63 3.00 4.73
CA PHE A 136 11.09 4.02 5.61
C PHE A 136 11.77 3.97 6.99
N VAL A 137 11.92 2.79 7.59
CA VAL A 137 12.66 2.60 8.86
C VAL A 137 14.11 3.11 8.73
N LYS A 138 14.76 2.86 7.58
CA LYS A 138 16.09 3.45 7.32
C LYS A 138 16.02 4.97 7.25
N ALA A 139 15.07 5.53 6.49
CA ALA A 139 14.88 6.96 6.29
C ALA A 139 14.55 7.74 7.59
N THR A 140 13.99 7.09 8.62
CA THR A 140 13.80 7.76 9.92
C THR A 140 15.13 8.02 10.66
N ARG A 141 16.19 7.30 10.28
CA ARG A 141 17.53 7.40 10.90
C ARG A 141 18.51 8.14 10.01
N GLU A 142 18.53 7.81 8.73
CA GLU A 142 19.48 8.35 7.75
C GLU A 142 18.93 8.30 6.31
N LYS A 143 19.41 9.21 5.48
CA LYS A 143 19.17 9.21 4.03
C LYS A 143 20.42 9.72 3.32
N ASN A 144 20.89 9.01 2.30
CA ASN A 144 22.10 9.38 1.54
C ASN A 144 23.32 9.63 2.44
N ASP A 145 23.54 8.76 3.41
CA ASP A 145 24.63 8.84 4.41
C ASP A 145 24.59 10.09 5.32
N GLU A 146 23.48 10.82 5.30
CA GLU A 146 23.22 11.95 6.21
C GLU A 146 22.21 11.55 7.29
N PRO A 147 22.48 11.86 8.57
CA PRO A 147 21.56 11.55 9.65
C PRO A 147 20.30 12.40 9.54
N THR A 148 19.13 11.76 9.65
CA THR A 148 17.85 12.46 9.69
C THR A 148 17.82 13.41 10.88
N PRO A 149 17.43 14.69 10.72
CA PRO A 149 17.43 15.67 11.81
C PRO A 149 16.66 15.18 13.03
N GLU A 150 17.26 15.30 14.23
CA GLU A 150 16.70 14.73 15.47
C GLU A 150 15.27 15.19 15.75
N LYS A 151 14.95 16.45 15.43
CA LYS A 151 13.61 17.02 15.63
C LYS A 151 12.53 16.38 14.75
N LEU A 152 12.90 15.80 13.61
CA LEU A 152 11.96 15.15 12.68
C LEU A 152 11.77 13.67 12.98
N ARG A 153 12.75 13.02 13.64
CA ARG A 153 12.70 11.58 13.92
C ARG A 153 11.44 11.14 14.67
N PRO A 154 10.94 11.84 15.70
CA PRO A 154 9.74 11.40 16.42
C PRO A 154 8.51 11.29 15.52
N VAL A 155 8.22 12.31 14.70
CA VAL A 155 7.04 12.30 13.83
C VAL A 155 7.20 11.31 12.67
N LEU A 156 8.40 11.18 12.11
CA LEU A 156 8.69 10.19 11.07
C LEU A 156 8.58 8.76 11.59
N ASN A 157 9.02 8.49 12.82
CA ASN A 157 8.85 7.18 13.46
C ASN A 157 7.38 6.84 13.67
N LYS A 158 6.54 7.81 14.11
CA LYS A 158 5.09 7.60 14.24
C LYS A 158 4.43 7.28 12.91
N LEU A 159 4.77 8.01 11.84
CA LEU A 159 4.26 7.75 10.50
C LEU A 159 4.72 6.38 9.97
N CYS A 160 5.97 6.01 10.23
CA CYS A 160 6.52 4.71 9.86
C CYS A 160 5.83 3.56 10.60
N ALA A 161 5.63 3.71 11.92
CA ALA A 161 4.90 2.74 12.74
C ALA A 161 3.45 2.59 12.28
N LEU A 162 2.76 3.72 12.01
CA LEU A 162 1.38 3.71 11.53
C LEU A 162 1.28 3.02 10.18
N PHE A 163 2.17 3.32 9.24
CA PHE A 163 2.23 2.66 7.93
C PHE A 163 2.45 1.15 8.08
N GLY A 164 3.44 0.74 8.89
CA GLY A 164 3.75 -0.67 9.11
C GLY A 164 2.59 -1.44 9.74
N LEU A 165 1.98 -0.89 10.81
CA LEU A 165 0.86 -1.51 11.52
C LEU A 165 -0.41 -1.57 10.66
N TRP A 166 -0.78 -0.46 10.00
CA TRP A 166 -1.96 -0.41 9.14
C TRP A 166 -1.85 -1.35 7.92
N SER A 167 -0.63 -1.54 7.40
CA SER A 167 -0.41 -2.44 6.27
C SER A 167 -0.39 -3.90 6.73
N ILE A 168 0.30 -4.23 7.83
CA ILE A 168 0.37 -5.61 8.33
C ILE A 168 -0.96 -6.13 8.90
N GLU A 169 -1.84 -5.25 9.39
CA GLU A 169 -3.17 -5.62 9.93
C GLU A 169 -3.99 -6.42 8.90
N LYS A 170 -3.87 -6.07 7.63
CA LYS A 170 -4.55 -6.76 6.51
C LYS A 170 -4.07 -8.19 6.29
N HIS A 171 -2.88 -8.53 6.80
CA HIS A 171 -2.23 -9.83 6.65
C HIS A 171 -2.36 -10.71 7.91
N ILE A 172 -3.10 -10.26 8.93
CA ILE A 172 -3.26 -11.00 10.20
C ILE A 172 -3.73 -12.44 9.98
N ALA A 173 -4.67 -12.67 9.06
CA ALA A 173 -5.15 -14.02 8.75
C ALA A 173 -4.03 -14.95 8.27
N THR A 174 -3.15 -14.46 7.38
CA THR A 174 -2.00 -15.21 6.87
C THR A 174 -0.94 -15.44 7.96
N LEU A 175 -0.72 -14.44 8.82
CA LEU A 175 0.19 -14.57 9.96
C LEU A 175 -0.28 -15.62 10.97
N TYR A 176 -1.59 -15.77 11.17
CA TYR A 176 -2.16 -16.89 11.95
C TYR A 176 -2.01 -18.22 11.22
N GLN A 177 -2.31 -18.27 9.92
CA GLN A 177 -2.25 -19.49 9.12
C GLN A 177 -0.86 -20.15 9.16
N GLY A 178 0.21 -19.37 9.06
CA GLY A 178 1.57 -19.90 9.20
C GLY A 178 2.09 -19.89 10.64
N GLY A 179 1.25 -19.54 11.61
CA GLY A 179 1.54 -19.67 13.05
C GLY A 179 2.54 -18.65 13.61
N TYR A 180 2.77 -17.51 12.95
CA TYR A 180 3.57 -16.42 13.51
C TYR A 180 2.88 -15.75 14.69
N ILE A 181 1.59 -15.45 14.51
CA ILE A 181 0.71 -14.95 15.56
C ILE A 181 0.01 -16.14 16.22
N VAL A 182 0.00 -16.13 17.55
CA VAL A 182 -0.67 -17.13 18.40
C VAL A 182 -1.45 -16.39 19.48
N GLY A 183 -2.62 -16.91 19.85
CA GLY A 183 -3.50 -16.28 20.85
C GLY A 183 -4.31 -15.11 20.29
N GLY A 184 -5.07 -14.41 21.14
CA GLY A 184 -5.98 -13.32 20.74
C GLY A 184 -5.41 -11.91 20.89
N ASP A 185 -4.32 -11.75 21.65
CA ASP A 185 -3.82 -10.42 22.03
C ASP A 185 -3.09 -9.67 20.90
N PRO A 186 -2.26 -10.29 20.04
CA PRO A 186 -1.49 -9.54 19.05
C PRO A 186 -2.33 -8.70 18.06
N PRO A 187 -3.43 -9.21 17.45
CA PRO A 187 -4.32 -8.37 16.64
C PRO A 187 -4.92 -7.21 17.40
N TRP A 188 -5.23 -7.40 18.69
CA TRP A 188 -5.77 -6.34 19.52
C TRP A 188 -4.70 -5.26 19.77
N PHE A 189 -3.47 -5.64 20.14
CA PHE A 189 -2.36 -4.69 20.28
C PHE A 189 -2.10 -3.88 19.01
N ILE A 190 -2.11 -4.54 17.84
CA ILE A 190 -1.92 -3.86 16.55
C ILE A 190 -3.02 -2.81 16.31
N LYS A 191 -4.29 -3.17 16.53
CA LYS A 191 -5.42 -2.26 16.30
C LYS A 191 -5.42 -1.08 17.26
N GLU A 192 -5.16 -1.30 18.54
CA GLU A 192 -5.06 -0.22 19.52
C GLU A 192 -3.86 0.70 19.27
N ALA A 193 -2.71 0.14 18.85
CA ALA A 193 -1.54 0.93 18.47
C ALA A 193 -1.83 1.83 17.26
N ILE A 194 -2.58 1.35 16.26
CA ILE A 194 -3.05 2.17 15.13
C ILE A 194 -3.92 3.34 15.63
N LEU A 195 -4.89 3.07 16.51
CA LEU A 195 -5.77 4.10 17.06
C LEU A 195 -4.99 5.15 17.86
N GLN A 196 -4.05 4.71 18.69
CA GLN A 196 -3.17 5.59 19.44
C GLN A 196 -2.32 6.48 18.52
N LEU A 197 -1.68 5.90 17.49
CA LEU A 197 -0.88 6.66 16.54
C LEU A 197 -1.72 7.69 15.77
N CYS A 198 -2.94 7.33 15.37
CA CYS A 198 -3.87 8.29 14.76
C CYS A 198 -4.19 9.47 15.68
N GLN A 199 -4.40 9.23 16.98
CA GLN A 199 -4.61 10.30 17.97
C GLN A 199 -3.38 11.18 18.14
N GLU A 200 -2.19 10.56 18.18
CA GLU A 200 -0.92 11.28 18.34
C GLU A 200 -0.51 12.09 17.11
N ILE A 201 -0.85 11.65 15.90
CA ILE A 201 -0.52 12.33 14.64
C ILE A 201 -1.54 13.43 14.30
N LYS A 202 -2.79 13.30 14.78
CA LYS A 202 -3.88 14.23 14.48
C LYS A 202 -3.52 15.72 14.66
N PRO A 203 -2.82 16.17 15.72
CA PRO A 203 -2.46 17.57 15.90
C PRO A 203 -1.54 18.10 14.80
N ASP A 204 -0.67 17.25 14.26
CA ASP A 204 0.34 17.61 13.26
C ASP A 204 -0.13 17.35 11.82
N ALA A 205 -1.33 16.77 11.63
CA ALA A 205 -1.80 16.28 10.34
C ALA A 205 -1.79 17.35 9.23
N VAL A 206 -2.20 18.58 9.55
CA VAL A 206 -2.19 19.70 8.58
C VAL A 206 -0.75 20.06 8.22
N SER A 207 0.12 20.26 9.20
CA SER A 207 1.54 20.61 8.96
C SER A 207 2.30 19.52 8.20
N LEU A 208 1.96 18.25 8.42
CA LEU A 208 2.54 17.13 7.68
C LEU A 208 2.12 17.11 6.22
N VAL A 209 0.85 17.42 5.94
CA VAL A 209 0.35 17.57 4.57
C VAL A 209 0.99 18.80 3.91
N ASP A 210 1.05 19.93 4.60
CA ASP A 210 1.64 21.17 4.10
C ASP A 210 3.12 21.01 3.74
N ALA A 211 3.86 20.17 4.47
CA ALA A 211 5.28 19.90 4.19
C ALA A 211 5.52 19.23 2.83
N VAL A 212 4.52 18.57 2.24
CA VAL A 212 4.61 17.88 0.95
C VAL A 212 3.64 18.44 -0.10
N ALA A 213 2.70 19.30 0.31
CA ALA A 213 1.69 19.86 -0.57
C ALA A 213 2.34 20.78 -1.61
N PRO A 214 1.96 20.65 -2.90
CA PRO A 214 2.38 21.61 -3.90
C PRO A 214 1.63 22.94 -3.68
N PRO A 215 2.13 24.06 -4.23
CA PRO A 215 1.43 25.34 -4.18
C PRO A 215 -0.02 25.27 -4.69
N ASP A 216 -0.90 26.12 -4.15
CA ASP A 216 -2.34 26.14 -4.44
C ASP A 216 -2.70 26.18 -5.93
N PHE A 217 -1.89 26.84 -6.76
CA PHE A 217 -2.12 26.90 -8.21
C PHE A 217 -1.86 25.55 -8.91
N ILE A 218 -0.96 24.72 -8.38
CA ILE A 218 -0.70 23.36 -8.87
C ILE A 218 -1.78 22.42 -8.35
N LEU A 219 -2.11 22.53 -7.06
CA LEU A 219 -3.16 21.73 -6.43
C LEU A 219 -4.52 21.98 -7.11
N ASN A 220 -4.82 23.26 -7.40
CA ASN A 220 -6.00 23.74 -8.10
C ASN A 220 -7.30 23.11 -7.54
N SER A 221 -7.41 23.11 -6.20
CA SER A 221 -8.51 22.50 -5.47
C SER A 221 -9.12 23.50 -4.48
N PRO A 222 -10.36 23.96 -4.70
CA PRO A 222 -11.07 24.84 -3.78
C PRO A 222 -11.15 24.34 -2.33
N ILE A 223 -11.31 23.03 -2.12
CA ILE A 223 -11.36 22.43 -0.77
C ILE A 223 -9.98 22.17 -0.16
N GLY A 224 -8.92 22.24 -0.97
CA GLY A 224 -7.54 21.97 -0.54
C GLY A 224 -6.68 23.23 -0.50
N SER A 225 -7.25 24.42 -0.69
CA SER A 225 -6.48 25.66 -0.65
C SER A 225 -5.91 25.90 0.75
N SER A 226 -4.66 26.37 0.76
CA SER A 226 -3.88 26.68 1.96
C SER A 226 -4.53 27.71 2.90
N ASP A 227 -5.47 28.52 2.44
CA ASP A 227 -6.15 29.54 3.26
C ASP A 227 -7.27 29.00 4.16
N GLY A 228 -7.65 27.73 3.99
CA GLY A 228 -8.71 27.07 4.75
C GLY A 228 -10.12 27.62 4.50
N GLN A 229 -10.34 28.53 3.55
CA GLN A 229 -11.63 29.17 3.29
C GLN A 229 -12.51 28.33 2.34
N ILE A 230 -12.70 27.06 2.69
CA ILE A 230 -13.32 26.02 1.87
C ILE A 230 -14.60 26.48 1.16
N TYR A 231 -15.58 26.98 1.92
CA TYR A 231 -16.89 27.38 1.36
C TYR A 231 -16.79 28.56 0.40
N LYS A 232 -15.95 29.54 0.72
CA LYS A 232 -15.73 30.72 -0.12
C LYS A 232 -15.06 30.33 -1.43
N ASN A 233 -14.02 29.49 -1.36
CA ASN A 233 -13.29 29.03 -2.53
C ASN A 233 -14.17 28.16 -3.43
N LEU A 234 -14.97 27.27 -2.84
CA LEU A 234 -15.90 26.43 -3.58
C LEU A 234 -16.98 27.26 -4.28
N TYR A 235 -17.59 28.21 -3.56
CA TYR A 235 -18.57 29.12 -4.14
C TYR A 235 -17.97 29.96 -5.27
N GLY A 236 -16.78 30.53 -5.06
CA GLY A 236 -16.05 31.29 -6.07
C GLY A 236 -15.79 30.47 -7.34
N ALA A 237 -15.31 29.23 -7.18
CA ALA A 237 -15.06 28.33 -8.30
C ALA A 237 -16.34 27.98 -9.07
N MET A 238 -17.47 27.80 -8.38
CA MET A 238 -18.77 27.56 -9.02
C MET A 238 -19.25 28.77 -9.83
N MET A 239 -19.11 29.99 -9.29
CA MET A 239 -19.58 31.21 -9.94
C MET A 239 -18.70 31.63 -11.14
N GLN A 240 -17.40 31.28 -11.11
CA GLN A 240 -16.46 31.54 -12.22
C GLN A 240 -16.56 30.53 -13.36
N GLY A 241 -17.37 29.47 -13.20
CA GLY A 241 -17.60 28.48 -14.25
C GLY A 241 -18.22 29.09 -15.50
N SER A 242 -17.80 28.61 -16.68
CA SER A 242 -18.37 29.06 -17.96
C SER A 242 -19.88 28.83 -17.96
N LYS A 243 -20.65 29.89 -18.25
CA LYS A 243 -22.12 29.88 -18.29
C LYS A 243 -22.79 29.45 -16.96
N ALA A 244 -22.10 29.57 -15.82
CA ALA A 244 -22.59 29.09 -14.53
C ALA A 244 -23.94 29.71 -14.11
N LEU A 245 -24.22 30.95 -14.53
CA LEU A 245 -25.47 31.67 -14.23
C LEU A 245 -26.44 31.70 -15.43
N GLU A 246 -26.06 31.12 -16.55
CA GLU A 246 -26.89 31.08 -17.75
C GLU A 246 -27.73 29.81 -17.81
N ARG A 247 -28.83 29.85 -18.56
CA ARG A 247 -29.57 28.64 -18.87
C ARG A 247 -28.73 27.74 -19.79
N ALA A 248 -28.84 26.44 -19.61
CA ALA A 248 -28.26 25.48 -20.55
C ALA A 248 -28.73 25.78 -21.98
N THR A 249 -27.86 25.56 -22.97
CA THR A 249 -28.17 25.85 -24.38
C THR A 249 -29.40 25.06 -24.87
N TYR A 250 -29.59 23.86 -24.35
CA TYR A 250 -30.72 22.97 -24.64
C TYR A 250 -31.95 23.23 -23.74
N TRP A 251 -31.95 24.27 -22.90
CA TRP A 251 -33.04 24.53 -21.96
C TRP A 251 -34.41 24.60 -22.65
N ARG A 252 -34.50 25.32 -23.78
CA ARG A 252 -35.76 25.44 -24.53
C ARG A 252 -36.26 24.09 -25.02
N GLU A 253 -35.37 23.24 -25.53
CA GLU A 253 -35.72 21.90 -26.00
C GLU A 253 -36.18 20.99 -24.85
N ALA A 254 -35.55 21.10 -23.66
CA ALA A 254 -35.89 20.30 -22.49
C ALA A 254 -37.24 20.66 -21.86
N VAL A 255 -37.64 21.93 -21.89
CA VAL A 255 -38.91 22.40 -21.29
C VAL A 255 -40.05 22.54 -22.29
N THR A 256 -39.77 22.47 -23.59
CA THR A 256 -40.82 22.49 -24.62
C THR A 256 -41.40 21.08 -24.75
N PRO A 257 -42.71 20.88 -24.50
CA PRO A 257 -43.34 19.59 -24.69
C PRO A 257 -43.16 19.13 -26.14
N PRO A 258 -42.86 17.84 -26.41
CA PRO A 258 -42.74 17.36 -27.77
C PRO A 258 -44.06 17.55 -28.51
N THR A 259 -44.04 18.20 -29.67
CA THR A 259 -45.23 18.52 -30.49
C THR A 259 -45.98 17.28 -30.96
N LYS A 260 -45.32 16.11 -30.94
CA LYS A 260 -45.92 14.78 -31.05
C LYS A 260 -45.46 13.96 -29.85
N LEU A 261 -46.41 13.50 -29.05
CA LEU A 261 -46.12 12.49 -28.03
C LEU A 261 -45.50 11.27 -28.73
N PRO A 262 -44.38 10.72 -28.24
CA PRO A 262 -43.86 9.48 -28.77
C PRO A 262 -44.94 8.41 -28.60
N GLN A 263 -45.52 7.96 -29.72
CA GLN A 263 -46.40 6.79 -29.70
C GLN A 263 -45.54 5.59 -29.31
N ALA A 264 -45.91 4.93 -28.21
CA ALA A 264 -45.29 3.68 -27.82
C ALA A 264 -45.39 2.72 -29.01
N LYS A 265 -44.27 2.08 -29.39
CA LYS A 265 -44.27 0.98 -30.35
C LYS A 265 -44.83 -0.27 -29.66
N LEU A 266 -46.13 -0.28 -29.42
CA LEU A 266 -46.94 -1.46 -29.14
C LEU A 266 -48.04 -1.54 -30.20
#